data_AF-A0A848IU10-F1
#
_entry.id   AF-A0A848IU10-F1
#
_cell.length_a   1.000
_cell.length_b   1.000
_cell.length_c   1.000
_cell.angle_alpha   90.00
_cell.angle_beta   90.00
_cell.angle_gamma   90.00
#
_symmetry.space_group_name_H-M   'P 1'
#
loop_
_entity.id
_entity.type
_entity.pdbx_description
1 polymer ?
#
loop_
_entity_poly.entity_id
_entity_poly.type
_entity_poly.pdbx_seq_one_letter_code
_entity_poly.pdbx_strand_id
1 'polypeptide(L)' 'NAERETPIKVRQIKYLNNIVEQDHRAIKRRTRPMLGFKDFNCARVILSGIELMHMIKKGQVKCSGRTSLSAAQQFYSLVS' A
#
# COMPACT_ATOMS: atom_id res chain seq x y z
N ASN A 1 7.72 3.05 26.02
CA ASN A 1 7.25 4.45 26.14
C ASN A 1 7.92 5.18 27.29
N ALA A 2 8.19 4.54 28.43
CA ALA A 2 8.88 5.20 29.55
C ALA A 2 10.34 5.60 29.24
N GLU A 3 11.03 4.88 28.35
CA GLU A 3 12.45 5.11 28.01
C GLU A 3 12.70 5.84 26.67
N ARG A 4 11.67 6.35 26.00
CA ARG A 4 11.83 7.05 24.71
C ARG A 4 11.95 8.55 24.93
N GLU A 5 12.98 9.17 24.35
CA GLU A 5 13.18 10.63 24.38
C GLU A 5 11.95 11.40 23.89
N THR A 6 11.24 10.87 22.89
CA THR A 6 9.94 11.37 22.46
C THR A 6 8.81 10.46 22.93
N PRO A 7 7.92 10.91 23.83
CA PRO A 7 6.78 10.12 24.28
C PRO A 7 5.78 9.92 23.13
N ILE A 8 5.42 8.66 22.87
CA ILE A 8 4.41 8.33 21.86
C ILE A 8 3.01 8.59 22.45
N LYS A 9 2.29 9.54 21.87
CA LYS A 9 0.90 9.81 22.22
C LYS A 9 -0.02 8.74 21.64
N VAL A 10 -0.45 7.80 22.47
CA VAL A 10 -1.43 6.77 22.09
C VAL A 10 -2.82 7.40 22.05
N ARG A 11 -3.41 7.54 20.86
CA ARG A 11 -4.79 8.00 20.69
C ARG A 11 -5.73 6.79 20.64
N GLN A 12 -6.65 6.66 21.60
CA GLN A 12 -7.70 5.65 21.57
C GLN A 12 -8.97 6.18 20.88
N ILE A 13 -8.84 6.65 19.63
CA ILE A 13 -10.00 7.12 18.86
C ILE A 13 -10.41 6.00 17.89
N LYS A 14 -11.49 5.28 18.23
CA LYS A 14 -11.98 4.12 17.48
C LYS A 14 -12.18 4.41 15.98
N TYR A 15 -12.72 5.59 15.65
CA TYR A 15 -12.93 6.00 14.26
C TYR A 15 -11.62 6.13 13.46
N LEU A 16 -10.59 6.76 14.02
CA LEU A 16 -9.30 6.90 13.34
C LEU A 16 -8.61 5.55 13.15
N ASN A 17 -8.74 4.65 14.14
CA ASN A 17 -8.24 3.28 14.02
C ASN A 17 -8.94 2.53 12.89
N ASN A 18 -10.26 2.69 12.74
CA ASN A 18 -11.01 2.04 11.66
C ASN A 18 -10.53 2.47 10.27
N ILE A 19 -10.20 3.75 10.06
CA ILE A 19 -9.67 4.24 8.77
C ILE A 19 -8.34 3.56 8.44
N VAL A 20 -7.40 3.60 9.37
CA VAL A 20 -6.07 2.99 9.20
C VAL A 20 -6.19 1.49 8.98
N GLU A 21 -7.01 0.82 9.80
CA GLU A 21 -7.23 -0.62 9.66
C GLU A 21 -7.85 -0.97 8.31
N GLN A 22 -8.80 -0.18 7.81
CA GLN A 22 -9.46 -0.40 6.52
C GLN A 22 -8.48 -0.29 5.36
N ASP A 23 -7.62 0.72 5.36
CA ASP A 23 -6.60 0.89 4.33
C ASP A 23 -5.64 -0.32 4.27
N HIS A 24 -5.23 -0.83 5.43
CA HIS A 24 -4.35 -1.99 5.52
C HIS A 24 -5.02 -3.33 5.19
N ARG A 25 -6.36 -3.42 5.07
CA ARG A 25 -7.06 -4.71 4.84
C ARG A 25 -6.65 -5.38 3.54
N ALA A 26 -6.44 -4.61 2.48
CA ALA A 26 -6.07 -5.15 1.18
C ALA A 26 -4.69 -5.79 1.19
N ILE A 27 -3.71 -5.10 1.80
CA ILE A 27 -2.35 -5.60 2.01
C ILE A 27 -2.39 -6.87 2.87
N LYS A 28 -3.03 -6.81 4.04
CA LYS A 28 -3.15 -7.96 4.95
C LYS A 28 -3.80 -9.17 4.28
N ARG A 29 -4.83 -8.98 3.45
CA ARG A 29 -5.49 -10.08 2.73
C ARG A 29 -4.53 -10.79 1.77
N ARG A 30 -3.63 -10.05 1.10
CA ARG A 30 -2.65 -10.60 0.16
C ARG A 30 -1.46 -11.26 0.87
N THR A 31 -0.99 -10.67 1.96
CA THR A 31 0.21 -11.14 2.67
C THR A 31 -0.07 -12.27 3.67
N ARG A 32 -1.30 -12.39 4.19
CA ARG A 32 -1.67 -13.43 5.16
C ARG A 32 -1.39 -14.87 4.70
N PRO A 33 -1.70 -15.31 3.46
CA PRO A 33 -1.32 -16.64 3.00
C PRO A 33 0.19 -16.83 2.78
N MET A 34 0.97 -15.73 2.71
CA MET A 34 2.42 -15.77 2.48
C MET A 34 3.23 -15.89 3.79
N LEU A 35 2.56 -15.91 4.96
CA LEU A 35 3.18 -15.83 6.29
C LEU A 35 4.04 -14.57 6.51
N GLY A 36 3.76 -13.51 5.75
CA GLY A 36 4.51 -12.25 5.79
C GLY A 36 5.74 -12.23 4.86
N PHE A 37 6.53 -11.17 4.96
CA PHE A 37 7.75 -10.99 4.17
C PHE A 37 8.98 -11.40 4.99
N LYS A 38 9.90 -12.13 4.37
CA LYS A 38 11.17 -12.54 4.99
C LYS A 38 12.25 -11.45 4.96
N ASP A 39 12.13 -10.51 4.03
CA ASP A 39 13.11 -9.46 3.79
C ASP A 39 12.43 -8.10 3.58
N PHE A 40 13.02 -7.04 4.13
CA PHE A 40 12.46 -5.69 4.08
C PHE A 40 12.52 -5.05 2.70
N ASN A 41 13.57 -5.34 1.91
CA ASN A 41 13.67 -4.81 0.55
C ASN A 41 12.59 -5.45 -0.34
N CYS A 42 12.43 -6.76 -0.22
CA CYS A 42 11.38 -7.50 -0.91
C CYS A 42 9.98 -7.02 -0.50
N ALA A 43 9.75 -6.81 0.80
CA ALA A 43 8.51 -6.23 1.32
C ALA A 43 8.21 -4.87 0.68
N ARG A 44 9.21 -3.97 0.65
CA ARG A 44 9.07 -2.62 0.07
C ARG A 44 8.65 -2.69 -1.39
N VAL A 45 9.34 -3.48 -2.21
CA VAL A 45 9.05 -3.61 -3.64
C VAL A 45 7.62 -4.13 -3.87
N ILE A 46 7.21 -5.16 -3.13
CA ILE A 46 5.88 -5.76 -3.28
C ILE A 46 4.79 -4.79 -2.80
N LEU A 47 4.98 -4.13 -1.65
CA LEU A 47 4.06 -3.13 -1.12
C LEU A 47 3.86 -1.97 -2.11
N SER A 48 4.95 -1.43 -2.67
CA SER A 48 4.90 -0.38 -3.69
C SER A 48 4.14 -0.82 -4.94
N GLY A 49 4.32 -2.07 -5.39
CA GLY A 49 3.55 -2.61 -6.53
C GLY A 49 2.05 -2.73 -6.24
N ILE A 50 1.67 -3.13 -5.02
CA ILE A 50 0.27 -3.20 -4.58
C ILE A 50 -0.36 -1.79 -4.55
N GLU A 51 0.37 -0.82 -4.01
CA GLU A 51 -0.06 0.59 -3.95
C GLU A 51 -0.24 1.16 -5.36
N LEU A 52 0.72 0.93 -6.26
CA LEU A 52 0.64 1.37 -7.64
C LEU A 52 -0.59 0.82 -8.35
N MET A 53 -0.87 -0.48 -8.19
CA MET A 53 -2.07 -1.09 -8.74
C MET A 53 -3.37 -0.50 -8.17
N HIS A 54 -3.39 -0.14 -6.88
CA HIS A 54 -4.51 0.58 -6.30
C HIS A 54 -4.69 1.98 -6.89
N MET A 55 -3.60 2.72 -7.12
CA MET A 55 -3.66 4.05 -7.73
C MET A 55 -4.19 3.98 -9.18
N ILE A 56 -3.74 2.98 -9.96
CA ILE A 56 -4.24 2.70 -11.31
C ILE A 56 -5.74 2.40 -11.27
N LYS A 57 -6.18 1.49 -10.39
CA LYS A 57 -7.59 1.13 -10.24
C LYS A 57 -8.48 2.32 -9.83
N LYS A 58 -7.93 3.25 -9.04
CA LYS A 58 -8.61 4.49 -8.65
C LYS A 58 -8.57 5.58 -9.72
N GLY A 59 -7.86 5.39 -10.83
CA GLY A 59 -7.66 6.42 -11.86
C GLY A 59 -6.78 7.59 -11.41
N GLN A 60 -6.00 7.41 -10.35
CA GLN A 60 -5.11 8.45 -9.80
C GLN A 60 -3.84 8.60 -10.64
N VAL A 61 -3.48 7.58 -11.42
CA VAL A 61 -2.34 7.61 -12.32
C VAL A 61 -2.81 8.01 -13.71
N LYS A 62 -2.27 9.12 -14.24
CA LYS A 62 -2.50 9.54 -15.63
C LYS A 62 -1.45 8.91 -16.52
N CYS A 63 -1.84 7.90 -17.30
CA CYS A 63 -0.98 7.42 -18.38
C CYS A 63 -1.11 8.38 -19.56
N SER A 64 -0.03 9.09 -19.88
CA SER A 64 0.06 10.04 -21.00
C SER A 64 0.19 9.30 -22.34
N GLY A 65 -0.90 8.68 -22.79
CA GLY A 65 -0.97 7.99 -24.09
C GLY A 65 -2.40 8.01 -24.64
N ARG A 66 -2.56 8.19 -25.95
CA ARG A 66 -3.83 8.39 -26.68
C ARG A 66 -4.77 7.18 -26.70
N THR A 67 -4.53 6.16 -25.88
CA THR A 67 -5.24 4.88 -25.88
C THR A 67 -5.60 4.49 -24.45
N SER A 68 -6.82 4.00 -24.24
CA SER A 68 -7.26 3.46 -22.95
C SER A 68 -6.49 2.17 -22.63
N LEU A 69 -5.31 2.30 -22.01
CA LEU A 69 -4.52 1.17 -21.56
C LEU A 69 -5.25 0.40 -20.47
N SER A 70 -5.20 -0.93 -20.54
CA SER A 70 -5.65 -1.78 -19.43
C SER A 70 -4.82 -1.53 -18.18
N ALA A 71 -5.35 -1.84 -16.99
CA ALA A 71 -4.63 -1.65 -15.73
C ALA A 71 -3.26 -2.36 -15.71
N ALA A 72 -3.15 -3.53 -16.36
CA ALA A 72 -1.89 -4.25 -16.48
C ALA A 72 -0.89 -3.50 -17.38
N GLN A 73 -1.33 -2.99 -18.52
CA GLN A 73 -0.46 -2.20 -19.41
C GLN A 73 0.01 -0.91 -18.75
N GLN A 74 -0.87 -0.21 -18.03
CA GLN A 74 -0.50 0.97 -17.25
C GLN A 74 0.56 0.63 -16.21
N PHE A 75 0.40 -0.49 -15.50
CA PHE A 75 1.37 -0.95 -14.52
C PHE A 75 2.75 -1.21 -15.15
N TYR A 76 2.81 -1.99 -16.23
CA TYR A 76 4.09 -2.28 -16.89
C TYR A 76 4.77 -1.03 -17.48
N SER A 77 4.01 -0.03 -17.93
CA SER A 77 4.60 1.23 -18.42
C SER A 77 5.24 2.10 -17.33
N LEU A 78 4.94 1.84 -16.05
CA LEU A 78 5.43 2.64 -14.91
C LEU A 78 6.57 1.95 -14.14
N VAL A 79 6.77 0.66 -14.38
CA VAL A 79 7.72 -0.19 -13.64
C VAL A 79 8.94 -0.54 -14.52
N SER A 80 9.06 0.05 -15.71
CA SER A 80 10.19 -0.12 -16.64
C SER A 80 11.49 0.49 -16.15
#